data_AF-A0A5M9JZ04-F1
#
_entry.id   AF-A0A5M9JZ04-F1
#
_cell.length_a   1.000
_cell.length_b   1.000
_cell.length_c   1.000
_cell.angle_alpha   90.00
_cell.angle_beta   90.00
_cell.angle_gamma   90.00
#
_symmetry.space_group_name_H-M   'P 1'
#
loop_
_entity.id
_entity.type
_entity.pdbx_description
1 polymer ?
#
loop_
_entity_poly.entity_id
_entity_poly.type
_entity_poly.pdbx_seq_one_letter_code
_entity_poly.pdbx_strand_id
1 'polypeptide(L)'
;MGWIRIDGSNGPRIVIEWKSTFHTMLESCSQWLLDCLVLSDFLVSSFTTSIKHSNSSISRIHIPTHHHGRTHPAEQREFQSRMERKQMKEFMGMFSNLVTHCFDACVDDFTTKSLIARETGCVTRCVQKFMAGSERIGQRFQEQQAQMMSQPPPGSR
;
A
#
# COMPACT_ATOMS: atom_id res chain seq x y z
N MET A 1 -0.25 -34.12 14.72
CA MET A 1 -0.03 -35.13 13.67
C MET A 1 -1.27 -35.15 12.80
N GLY A 2 -1.24 -34.53 11.62
CA GLY A 2 -2.40 -34.40 10.74
C GLY A 2 -2.12 -35.07 9.40
N TRP A 3 -3.08 -35.86 8.90
CA TRP A 3 -2.97 -36.56 7.61
C TRP A 3 -3.68 -35.76 6.52
N ILE A 4 -3.03 -35.67 5.35
CA ILE A 4 -3.61 -35.09 4.13
C ILE A 4 -4.12 -36.25 3.29
N ARG A 5 -5.41 -36.23 2.93
CA ARG A 5 -6.00 -37.18 1.98
C ARG A 5 -6.29 -36.45 0.68
N ILE A 6 -5.69 -36.90 -0.42
CA ILE A 6 -5.82 -36.33 -1.77
C ILE A 6 -6.75 -37.26 -2.56
N ASP A 7 -7.95 -36.78 -2.91
CA ASP A 7 -8.89 -37.51 -3.77
C ASP A 7 -8.69 -37.05 -5.23
N GLY A 8 -8.37 -38.00 -6.11
CA GLY A 8 -7.70 -37.79 -7.38
C GLY A 8 -8.59 -37.55 -8.60
N SER A 9 -9.70 -36.81 -8.49
CA SER A 9 -10.66 -36.75 -9.60
C SER A 9 -11.15 -35.37 -10.05
N ASN A 10 -10.93 -34.27 -9.32
CA ASN A 10 -11.36 -32.93 -9.75
C ASN A 10 -10.59 -31.78 -9.05
N GLY A 11 -9.35 -31.52 -9.45
CA GLY A 11 -8.59 -30.31 -9.10
C GLY A 11 -8.28 -30.08 -7.60
N PRO A 12 -7.26 -29.26 -7.25
CA PRO A 12 -6.93 -29.01 -5.85
C PRO A 12 -7.86 -27.94 -5.26
N ARG A 13 -9.08 -28.33 -4.85
CA ARG A 13 -9.85 -27.54 -3.86
C ARG A 13 -9.38 -27.92 -2.47
N ILE A 14 -8.49 -27.08 -1.92
CA ILE A 14 -8.05 -27.17 -0.53
C ILE A 14 -9.21 -26.66 0.35
N VAL A 15 -10.06 -27.56 0.84
CA VAL A 15 -11.07 -27.22 1.86
C VAL A 15 -10.43 -27.47 3.23
N ILE A 16 -9.92 -26.41 3.85
CA ILE A 16 -9.42 -26.48 5.22
C ILE A 16 -10.62 -26.22 6.16
N GLU A 17 -11.16 -27.27 6.76
CA GLU A 17 -12.23 -27.14 7.75
C GLU A 17 -11.64 -26.65 9.09
N TRP A 18 -11.74 -25.34 9.36
CA TRP A 18 -11.21 -24.64 10.54
C TRP A 18 -12.22 -24.54 11.69
N LYS A 19 -12.84 -25.64 12.12
CA LYS A 19 -13.88 -25.56 13.16
C LYS A 19 -13.37 -25.54 14.60
N SER A 20 -12.15 -26.01 14.87
CA SER A 20 -11.64 -26.12 16.25
C SER A 20 -10.67 -24.99 16.66
N THR A 21 -9.93 -24.39 15.74
CA THR A 21 -8.95 -23.34 16.06
C THR A 21 -9.56 -21.94 16.11
N PHE A 22 -10.74 -21.73 15.53
CA PHE A 22 -11.38 -20.41 15.49
C PHE A 22 -11.97 -20.00 16.85
N HIS A 23 -12.27 -20.96 17.73
CA HIS A 23 -12.87 -20.68 19.04
C HIS A 23 -11.83 -20.19 20.08
N THR A 24 -10.63 -20.77 20.09
CA THR A 24 -9.53 -20.33 20.97
C THR A 24 -8.89 -19.00 20.53
N MET A 25 -8.99 -18.67 19.25
CA MET A 25 -8.51 -17.39 18.71
C MET A 25 -9.44 -16.21 19.10
N LEU A 26 -10.73 -16.48 19.33
CA LEU A 26 -11.71 -15.47 19.76
C LEU A 26 -11.58 -15.12 21.26
N GLU A 27 -11.22 -16.09 22.12
CA GLU A 27 -10.93 -15.82 23.54
C GLU A 27 -9.62 -15.05 23.75
N SER A 28 -8.60 -15.32 22.92
CA SER A 28 -7.32 -14.57 22.98
C SER A 28 -7.45 -13.11 22.51
N CYS A 29 -8.45 -12.81 21.67
CA CYS A 29 -8.68 -11.46 21.15
C CYS A 29 -9.34 -10.52 22.19
N SER A 30 -10.19 -11.04 23.08
CA SER A 30 -10.76 -10.25 24.18
C SER A 30 -9.71 -9.82 25.21
N GLN A 31 -8.72 -10.66 25.51
CA GLN A 31 -7.67 -10.32 26.47
C GLN A 31 -6.75 -9.20 25.94
N TRP A 32 -6.44 -9.20 24.64
CA TRP A 32 -5.63 -8.16 23.98
C TRP A 32 -6.34 -6.81 23.84
N LEU A 33 -7.68 -6.76 23.79
CA LEU A 33 -8.44 -5.51 23.70
C LEU A 33 -8.47 -4.72 25.03
N LEU A 34 -8.41 -5.41 26.16
CA LEU A 34 -8.32 -4.78 27.49
C LEU A 34 -6.90 -4.25 27.78
N ASP A 35 -5.85 -4.92 27.29
CA ASP A 35 -4.46 -4.43 27.40
C ASP A 35 -4.16 -3.23 26.47
N CYS A 36 -4.83 -3.13 25.31
CA CYS A 36 -4.68 -1.98 24.41
C CYS A 36 -5.25 -0.66 24.97
N LEU A 37 -6.28 -0.70 25.83
CA LEU A 37 -6.88 0.51 26.42
C LEU A 37 -6.02 1.15 27.52
N VAL A 38 -5.26 0.35 28.29
CA VAL A 38 -4.40 0.87 29.37
C VAL A 38 -3.12 1.53 28.82
N LEU A 39 -2.68 1.15 27.61
CA LEU A 39 -1.50 1.75 26.95
C LEU A 39 -1.78 3.08 26.24
N SER A 40 -3.04 3.40 25.92
CA SER A 40 -3.39 4.72 25.34
C SER A 40 -3.30 5.87 26.35
N ASP A 41 -3.62 5.63 27.64
CA ASP A 41 -3.57 6.68 28.66
C ASP A 41 -2.14 7.10 29.04
N PHE A 42 -1.18 6.17 29.03
CA PHE A 42 0.21 6.46 29.37
C PHE A 42 0.95 7.27 28.28
N LEU A 43 0.58 7.09 27.00
CA LEU A 43 1.17 7.84 25.88
C LEU A 43 0.54 9.22 25.67
N VAL A 44 -0.77 9.40 25.88
CA VAL A 44 -1.43 10.71 25.75
C VAL A 44 -0.92 11.72 26.79
N SER A 45 -0.58 11.26 27.99
CA SER A 45 0.02 12.11 29.05
C SER A 45 1.46 12.55 28.70
N SER A 46 2.25 11.68 28.07
CA SER A 46 3.60 12.03 27.59
C SER A 46 3.57 12.93 26.34
N PHE A 47 2.60 12.76 25.45
CA PHE A 47 2.53 13.52 24.20
C PHE A 47 2.02 14.96 24.41
N THR A 48 1.12 15.19 25.36
CA THR A 48 0.58 16.55 25.65
C THR A 48 1.55 17.45 26.43
N THR A 49 2.49 16.88 27.17
CA THR A 49 3.51 17.66 27.91
C THR A 49 4.62 18.18 26.97
N SER A 50 4.90 17.49 25.85
CA SER A 50 5.93 17.88 24.88
C SER A 50 5.46 18.96 23.88
N ILE A 51 4.16 19.08 23.60
CA ILE A 51 3.62 20.03 22.61
C ILE A 51 3.59 21.50 23.10
N LYS A 52 3.57 21.76 24.42
CA LYS A 52 3.49 23.15 24.94
C LYS A 52 4.80 23.95 24.87
N HIS A 53 5.95 23.32 24.63
CA HIS A 53 7.25 24.00 24.61
C HIS A 53 7.86 24.20 23.20
N SER A 54 7.06 23.99 22.14
CA SER A 54 7.49 24.22 20.75
C SER A 54 6.43 25.00 19.96
N ASN A 55 5.86 26.03 20.58
CA ASN A 55 4.88 26.92 19.95
C ASN A 55 5.40 28.36 19.99
N SER A 56 6.46 28.64 19.23
CA SER A 56 6.85 30.03 19.00
C SER A 56 7.41 30.36 17.61
N SER A 57 7.86 29.41 16.81
CA SER A 57 8.47 29.76 15.51
C SER A 57 8.40 28.61 14.50
N ILE A 58 7.32 28.53 13.71
CA ILE A 58 7.40 28.17 12.29
C ILE A 58 6.30 28.96 11.58
N SER A 59 6.78 30.03 10.95
CA SER A 59 6.05 30.96 10.13
C SER A 59 5.40 30.26 8.94
N ARG A 60 4.09 30.43 8.81
CA ARG A 60 3.36 30.69 7.56
C ARG A 60 4.01 30.10 6.29
N ILE A 61 4.00 28.76 6.15
CA ILE A 61 4.18 28.13 4.84
C ILE A 61 2.92 28.43 4.05
N HIS A 62 3.05 29.35 3.09
CA HIS A 62 2.06 29.56 2.05
C HIS A 62 2.07 28.30 1.17
N ILE A 63 1.10 27.41 1.40
CA ILE A 63 0.78 26.35 0.45
C ILE A 63 0.28 27.07 -0.81
N PRO A 64 0.94 26.95 -1.98
CA PRO A 64 0.40 27.52 -3.21
C PRO A 64 -0.81 26.67 -3.62
N THR A 65 -1.99 27.08 -3.16
CA THR A 65 -3.24 26.54 -3.68
C THR A 65 -3.50 27.16 -5.05
N HIS A 66 -2.93 26.56 -6.09
CA HIS A 66 -3.43 26.77 -7.45
C HIS A 66 -4.80 26.08 -7.59
N HIS A 67 -5.84 26.68 -7.00
CA HIS A 67 -7.23 26.31 -7.20
C HIS A 67 -7.74 26.95 -8.50
N HIS A 68 -7.55 26.26 -9.62
CA HIS A 68 -8.43 26.45 -10.77
C HIS A 68 -9.71 25.63 -10.55
N GLY A 69 -10.85 26.33 -10.43
CA GLY A 69 -12.19 25.73 -10.40
C GLY A 69 -12.84 25.73 -9.02
N ARG A 70 -13.77 26.66 -8.81
CA ARG A 70 -14.59 26.79 -7.60
C ARG A 70 -15.75 25.80 -7.68
N THR A 71 -15.53 24.53 -7.31
CA THR A 71 -16.61 23.54 -7.18
C THR A 71 -17.28 23.67 -5.80
N HIS A 72 -18.57 23.35 -5.72
CA HIS A 72 -19.37 23.52 -4.51
C HIS A 72 -18.85 22.58 -3.39
N PRO A 73 -18.87 22.96 -2.09
CA PRO A 73 -18.33 22.13 -1.00
C PRO A 73 -18.92 20.71 -0.91
N ALA A 74 -20.11 20.48 -1.48
CA ALA A 74 -20.67 19.13 -1.65
C ALA A 74 -19.93 18.31 -2.72
N GLU A 75 -19.58 18.93 -3.85
CA GLU A 75 -18.80 18.33 -4.94
C GLU A 75 -17.34 18.07 -4.53
N GLN A 76 -16.77 18.90 -3.63
CA GLN A 76 -15.42 18.71 -3.11
C GLN A 76 -15.27 17.39 -2.35
N ARG A 77 -16.28 17.01 -1.55
CA ARG A 77 -16.28 15.73 -0.80
C ARG A 77 -16.42 14.54 -1.72
N GLU A 78 -17.29 14.64 -2.71
CA GLU A 78 -17.42 13.60 -3.73
C GLU A 78 -16.11 13.44 -4.52
N PHE A 79 -15.48 14.55 -4.91
CA PHE A 79 -14.20 14.55 -5.58
C PHE A 79 -13.09 13.90 -4.73
N GLN A 80 -12.99 14.23 -3.44
CA GLN A 80 -12.04 13.60 -2.51
C GLN A 80 -12.25 12.09 -2.44
N SER A 81 -13.49 11.63 -2.27
CA SER A 81 -13.81 10.20 -2.23
C SER A 81 -13.45 9.48 -3.53
N ARG A 82 -13.64 10.15 -4.68
CA ARG A 82 -13.26 9.62 -6.00
C ARG A 82 -11.74 9.56 -6.16
N MET A 83 -11.00 10.53 -5.64
CA MET A 83 -9.54 10.55 -5.65
C MET A 83 -8.96 9.43 -4.78
N GLU A 84 -9.45 9.25 -3.56
CA GLU A 84 -9.02 8.16 -2.67
C GLU A 84 -9.22 6.78 -3.29
N ARG A 85 -10.39 6.55 -3.91
CA ARG A 85 -10.68 5.30 -4.63
C ARG A 85 -9.74 5.08 -5.82
N LYS A 86 -9.38 6.14 -6.53
CA LYS A 86 -8.42 6.07 -7.63
C LYS A 86 -7.02 5.71 -7.13
N GLN A 87 -6.55 6.35 -6.06
CA GLN A 87 -5.25 6.05 -5.46
C GLN A 87 -5.13 4.58 -5.05
N MET A 88 -6.17 4.03 -4.41
CA MET A 88 -6.19 2.61 -4.04
C MET A 88 -6.14 1.70 -5.27
N LYS A 89 -6.91 2.01 -6.32
CA LYS A 89 -6.91 1.23 -7.55
C LYS A 89 -5.56 1.27 -8.27
N GLU A 90 -4.93 2.44 -8.33
CA GLU A 90 -3.59 2.63 -8.91
C GLU A 90 -2.54 1.82 -8.13
N PHE A 91 -2.61 1.86 -6.80
CA PHE A 91 -1.74 1.07 -5.95
C PHE A 91 -1.89 -0.44 -6.17
N MET A 92 -3.13 -0.94 -6.25
CA MET A 92 -3.40 -2.36 -6.52
C MET A 92 -2.90 -2.79 -7.90
N GLY A 93 -3.04 -1.91 -8.92
CA GLY A 93 -2.47 -2.16 -10.24
C GLY A 93 -0.94 -2.24 -10.22
N MET A 94 -0.28 -1.31 -9.52
CA MET A 94 1.17 -1.34 -9.33
C MET A 94 1.63 -2.61 -8.60
N PHE A 95 0.93 -3.00 -7.53
CA PHE A 95 1.26 -4.20 -6.77
C PHE A 95 1.11 -5.48 -7.61
N SER A 96 0.04 -5.60 -8.40
CA SER A 96 -0.14 -6.74 -9.30
C SER A 96 1.01 -6.84 -10.30
N ASN A 97 1.39 -5.72 -10.92
CA ASN A 97 2.49 -5.69 -11.89
C ASN A 97 3.84 -6.03 -11.25
N LEU A 98 4.09 -5.54 -10.03
CA LEU A 98 5.27 -5.87 -9.26
C LEU A 98 5.38 -7.38 -9.03
N VAL A 99 4.31 -8.00 -8.53
CA VAL A 99 4.29 -9.42 -8.19
C VAL A 99 4.52 -10.27 -9.45
N THR A 100 3.81 -10.00 -10.54
CA THR A 100 3.99 -10.73 -11.81
C THR A 100 5.42 -10.57 -12.33
N HIS A 101 5.95 -9.34 -12.36
CA HIS A 101 7.29 -9.10 -12.88
C HIS A 101 8.38 -9.81 -12.05
N CYS A 102 8.30 -9.74 -10.72
CA CYS A 102 9.29 -10.38 -9.87
C CYS A 102 9.15 -11.90 -9.83
N PHE A 103 7.94 -12.44 -10.01
CA PHE A 103 7.73 -13.87 -10.15
C PHE A 103 8.40 -14.39 -11.44
N ASP A 104 8.10 -13.79 -12.58
CA ASP A 104 8.65 -14.19 -13.88
C ASP A 104 10.18 -14.03 -13.97
N ALA A 105 10.74 -13.05 -13.25
CA ALA A 105 12.17 -12.76 -13.29
C ALA A 105 13.01 -13.58 -12.28
N CYS A 106 12.42 -14.02 -11.17
CA CYS A 106 13.18 -14.59 -10.04
C CYS A 106 12.79 -16.01 -9.65
N VAL A 107 11.61 -16.52 -10.04
CA VAL A 107 11.16 -17.87 -9.70
C VAL A 107 11.30 -18.73 -10.95
N ASP A 108 12.39 -19.49 -11.01
CA ASP A 108 12.74 -20.34 -12.15
C ASP A 108 12.78 -21.84 -11.79
N ASP A 109 12.79 -22.18 -10.49
CA ASP A 109 12.88 -23.55 -10.01
C ASP A 109 11.58 -24.03 -9.36
N PHE A 110 10.91 -24.99 -10.01
CA PHE A 110 9.65 -25.58 -9.54
C PHE A 110 9.84 -26.94 -8.85
N THR A 111 11.07 -27.32 -8.49
CA THR A 111 11.34 -28.60 -7.81
C THR A 111 10.83 -28.64 -6.36
N THR A 112 10.67 -27.48 -5.72
CA THR A 112 10.21 -27.36 -4.34
C THR A 112 9.01 -26.41 -4.21
N LYS A 113 8.11 -26.70 -3.26
CA LYS A 113 6.93 -25.86 -2.94
C LYS A 113 7.24 -24.54 -2.23
N SER A 114 8.50 -24.31 -1.88
CA SER A 114 8.96 -23.14 -1.12
C SER A 114 10.09 -22.48 -1.90
N LEU A 115 10.19 -21.14 -1.83
CA LEU A 115 11.29 -20.44 -2.46
C LEU A 115 12.63 -20.86 -1.84
N ILE A 116 13.62 -21.09 -2.67
CA ILE A 116 15.00 -21.32 -2.21
C ILE A 116 15.67 -19.98 -1.86
N ALA A 117 16.79 -20.03 -1.14
CA ALA A 117 17.50 -18.83 -0.70
C ALA A 117 17.94 -17.90 -1.86
N ARG A 118 18.26 -18.49 -3.02
CA ARG A 118 18.60 -17.75 -4.25
C ARG A 118 17.43 -16.91 -4.75
N GLU A 119 16.26 -17.52 -4.90
CA GLU A 119 15.03 -16.87 -5.38
C GLU A 119 14.57 -15.81 -4.40
N THR A 120 14.60 -16.11 -3.09
CA THR A 120 14.24 -15.15 -2.04
C THR A 120 15.12 -13.90 -2.11
N GLY A 121 16.45 -14.09 -2.24
CA GLY A 121 17.38 -12.98 -2.44
C GLY A 121 17.19 -12.23 -3.77
N CYS A 122 16.70 -12.90 -4.83
CA CYS A 122 16.34 -12.25 -6.08
C CYS A 122 15.08 -11.38 -5.91
N VAL A 123 14.01 -11.94 -5.33
CA VAL A 123 12.72 -11.25 -5.13
C VAL A 123 12.91 -9.98 -4.30
N THR A 124 13.68 -10.02 -3.21
CA THR A 124 13.97 -8.81 -2.40
C THR A 124 14.62 -7.70 -3.23
N ARG A 125 15.62 -8.04 -4.06
CA ARG A 125 16.31 -7.08 -4.94
C ARG A 125 15.41 -6.60 -6.07
N CYS A 126 14.59 -7.49 -6.63
CA CYS A 126 13.61 -7.15 -7.66
C CYS A 126 12.63 -6.09 -7.15
N VAL A 127 12.06 -6.30 -5.96
CA VAL A 127 11.11 -5.35 -5.36
C VAL A 127 11.74 -3.98 -5.14
N GLN A 128 12.94 -3.93 -4.57
CA GLN A 128 13.66 -2.67 -4.38
C GLN A 128 13.93 -1.94 -5.71
N LYS A 129 14.37 -2.69 -6.74
CA LYS A 129 14.65 -2.15 -8.07
C LYS A 129 13.37 -1.64 -8.75
N PHE A 130 12.27 -2.37 -8.64
CA PHE A 130 10.99 -1.98 -9.22
C PHE A 130 10.48 -0.68 -8.59
N MET A 131 10.47 -0.59 -7.26
CA MET A 131 10.01 0.61 -6.55
C MET A 131 10.86 1.84 -6.87
N ALA A 132 12.18 1.72 -6.85
CA ALA A 132 13.09 2.80 -7.26
C ALA A 132 12.91 3.19 -8.75
N GLY A 133 12.63 2.20 -9.61
CA GLY A 133 12.31 2.41 -11.01
C GLY A 133 10.99 3.17 -11.20
N SER A 134 9.93 2.79 -10.48
CA SER A 134 8.62 3.45 -10.51
C SER A 134 8.71 4.90 -10.07
N GLU A 135 9.48 5.21 -9.02
CA GLU A 135 9.71 6.59 -8.58
C GLU A 135 10.42 7.43 -9.65
N ARG A 136 11.50 6.88 -10.23
CA ARG A 136 12.26 7.56 -11.27
C ARG A 136 11.42 7.83 -12.52
N ILE A 137 10.61 6.85 -12.95
CA ILE A 137 9.68 7.02 -14.07
C ILE A 137 8.66 8.11 -13.73
N GLY A 138 8.14 8.13 -12.52
CA GLY A 138 7.23 9.17 -12.03
C GLY A 138 7.83 10.58 -12.15
N GLN A 139 9.09 10.77 -11.72
CA GLN A 139 9.78 12.06 -11.85
C GLN A 139 9.95 12.47 -13.32
N ARG A 140 10.39 11.56 -14.20
CA ARG A 140 10.56 11.86 -15.63
C ARG A 140 9.23 12.17 -16.31
N PHE A 141 8.15 11.49 -15.92
CA PHE A 141 6.82 11.74 -16.47
C PHE A 141 6.33 13.16 -16.13
N GLN A 142 6.56 13.62 -14.89
CA GLN A 142 6.22 14.99 -14.49
C GLN A 142 7.02 16.04 -15.27
N GLU A 143 8.31 15.78 -15.49
CA GLU A 143 9.17 16.66 -16.32
C GLU A 143 8.67 16.75 -17.77
N GLN A 144 8.30 15.61 -18.38
CA GLN A 144 7.78 15.58 -19.75
C GLN A 144 6.39 16.20 -19.87
N GLN A 145 5.51 15.99 -18.89
CA GLN A 145 4.17 16.60 -18.88
C GLN A 145 4.26 18.13 -18.83
N ALA A 146 5.20 18.68 -18.05
CA ALA A 146 5.46 20.12 -18.02
C ALA A 146 5.97 20.66 -19.38
N GLN A 147 6.78 19.88 -20.10
CA GLN A 147 7.24 20.23 -21.45
C GLN A 147 6.15 20.13 -22.51
N MET A 148 5.23 19.17 -22.40
CA MET A 148 4.09 19.03 -23.32
C MET A 148 3.07 20.15 -23.13
N MET A 149 2.90 20.66 -21.90
CA MET A 149 2.03 21.81 -21.64
C MET A 149 2.62 23.15 -22.11
N SER A 150 3.93 23.24 -22.36
CA SER A 150 4.57 24.46 -22.86
C SER A 150 4.66 24.52 -24.40
N GLN A 151 4.30 23.43 -25.10
CA GLN A 151 4.15 23.48 -26.56
C GLN A 151 2.75 23.98 -26.94
N PRO A 152 2.64 25.05 -27.75
CA PRO A 152 1.35 25.47 -28.28
C PRO A 152 0.73 24.33 -29.11
N PRO A 153 -0.60 24.14 -29.06
CA PRO A 153 -1.26 23.06 -29.78
C PRO A 153 -0.93 23.13 -31.28
N PRO A 154 -0.66 21.98 -31.93
CA PRO A 154 -0.37 21.95 -33.36
C PRO A 154 -1.62 22.36 -34.13
N GLY A 155 -1.63 23.57 -34.68
CA GLY A 155 -2.76 24.12 -35.43
C GLY A 155 -2.95 25.63 -35.41
N SER A 156 -2.06 26.41 -34.80
CA SER A 156 -2.07 27.88 -34.90
C SER A 156 -1.02 28.38 -35.89
N ARG A 157 -1.31 28.23 -37.19
CA ARG A 157 -0.76 29.09 -38.24
C ARG A 157 -1.87 29.44 -39.21
#